data_AF-A0A7X7F3Y7-F1
#
_entry.id   AF-A0A7X7F3Y7-F1
#
_cell.length_a   1.000
_cell.length_b   1.000
_cell.length_c   1.000
_cell.angle_alpha   90.00
_cell.angle_beta   90.00
_cell.angle_gamma   90.00
#
_symmetry.space_group_name_H-M   'P 1'
#
loop_
_entity.id
_entity.type
_entity.pdbx_description
1 polymer ?
#
loop_
_entity_poly.entity_id
_entity_poly.type
_entity_poly.pdbx_seq_one_letter_code
_entity_poly.pdbx_strand_id
1 'polypeptide(L)'
;ENFVARKTIGNFVEMAGLATFHLSPLMLLALFSDAAYGSRAYLHELADELKKTGVIAEDSTIDKFDDLLDALADVSGTAATAFDTPPLSVEAMRETVRQTREAVGAVDPTSVLPKAEVDRLWKEIHDLATSEGVKPFAISSAVTLYSLDKLGMVGRGTLSSVKVAGSLFDRHVIDHYSKALAAIQAKGFYATLAETSTPYIEAVWRNFSSEKPTLTEELLSGKLLGKTCGTVRRWLGRE
;
A
#
# COMPACT_ATOMS: atom_id res chain seq x y z
N GLU A 1 -27.24 2.57 -10.92
CA GLU A 1 -26.25 1.47 -10.78
C GLU A 1 -24.83 1.92 -10.46
N ASN A 2 -24.33 3.05 -11.01
CA ASN A 2 -22.95 3.51 -10.77
C ASN A 2 -22.58 3.88 -9.31
N PHE A 3 -23.53 4.33 -8.48
CA PHE A 3 -23.21 4.76 -7.11
C PHE A 3 -22.75 3.63 -6.19
N VAL A 4 -23.41 2.47 -6.26
CA VAL A 4 -23.05 1.29 -5.45
C VAL A 4 -21.67 0.79 -5.85
N ALA A 5 -21.41 0.64 -7.15
CA ALA A 5 -20.09 0.28 -7.65
C ALA A 5 -19.00 1.27 -7.20
N ARG A 6 -19.29 2.57 -7.30
CA ARG A 6 -18.38 3.65 -6.86
C ARG A 6 -18.09 3.59 -5.36
N LYS A 7 -19.09 3.32 -4.53
CA LYS A 7 -18.94 3.19 -3.07
C LYS A 7 -18.15 1.94 -2.70
N THR A 8 -18.42 0.81 -3.34
CA THR A 8 -17.68 -0.44 -3.12
C THR A 8 -16.22 -0.30 -3.51
N ILE A 9 -15.94 0.30 -4.68
CA ILE A 9 -14.57 0.57 -5.13
C ILE A 9 -13.86 1.54 -4.18
N GLY A 10 -14.54 2.62 -3.76
CA GLY A 10 -13.98 3.57 -2.80
C GLY A 10 -13.59 2.90 -1.47
N ASN A 11 -14.47 2.06 -0.92
CA ASN A 11 -14.20 1.32 0.32
C ASN A 11 -13.04 0.32 0.17
N PHE A 12 -12.97 -0.38 -0.97
CA PHE A 12 -11.85 -1.26 -1.27
C PHE A 12 -10.52 -0.49 -1.30
N VAL A 13 -10.52 0.69 -1.92
CA VAL A 13 -9.31 1.52 -2.04
C VAL A 13 -8.86 2.07 -0.69
N GLU A 14 -9.78 2.48 0.17
CA GLU A 14 -9.45 2.88 1.55
C GLU A 14 -8.79 1.71 2.30
N MET A 15 -9.35 0.51 2.20
CA MET A 15 -8.81 -0.68 2.87
C MET A 15 -7.44 -1.10 2.33
N ALA A 16 -7.29 -1.14 1.01
CA ALA A 16 -6.03 -1.49 0.37
C ALA A 16 -4.97 -0.39 0.56
N GLY A 17 -5.41 0.88 0.60
CA GLY A 17 -4.60 2.05 0.94
C GLY A 17 -3.99 1.96 2.33
N LEU A 18 -4.77 1.53 3.31
CA LEU A 18 -4.27 1.24 4.66
C LEU A 18 -3.27 0.09 4.64
N ALA A 19 -3.62 -1.06 4.05
CA ALA A 19 -2.72 -2.21 3.99
C ALA A 19 -1.37 -1.90 3.30
N THR A 20 -1.35 -0.95 2.37
CA THR A 20 -0.17 -0.52 1.62
C THR A 20 0.36 0.85 2.04
N PHE A 21 -0.07 1.37 3.20
CA PHE A 21 0.19 2.75 3.61
C PHE A 21 1.67 3.14 3.65
N HIS A 22 2.54 2.22 4.06
CA HIS A 22 4.00 2.39 4.09
C HIS A 22 4.63 2.62 2.70
N LEU A 23 3.89 2.32 1.62
CA LEU A 23 4.29 2.54 0.24
C LEU A 23 3.61 3.78 -0.37
N SER A 24 2.82 4.51 0.40
CA SER A 24 2.01 5.61 -0.12
C SER A 24 2.84 6.88 -0.38
N PRO A 25 2.51 7.65 -1.44
CA PRO A 25 3.13 8.95 -1.67
C PRO A 25 3.06 9.89 -0.47
N LEU A 26 1.94 9.95 0.26
CA LEU A 26 1.82 10.87 1.40
C LEU A 26 2.80 10.50 2.52
N MET A 27 2.92 9.21 2.84
CA MET A 27 3.89 8.71 3.82
C MET A 27 5.32 9.02 3.36
N LEU A 28 5.66 8.69 2.11
CA LEU A 28 7.00 8.90 1.56
C LEU A 28 7.39 10.37 1.55
N LEU A 29 6.49 11.27 1.11
CA LEU A 29 6.74 12.70 1.07
C LEU A 29 6.89 13.30 2.47
N ALA A 30 6.04 12.88 3.42
CA ALA A 30 6.14 13.33 4.80
C ALA A 30 7.47 12.91 5.44
N LEU A 31 7.84 11.65 5.25
CA LEU A 31 9.07 11.08 5.81
C LEU A 31 10.31 11.67 5.18
N PHE A 32 10.31 11.81 3.86
CA PHE A 32 11.42 12.42 3.14
C PHE A 32 11.58 13.90 3.54
N SER A 33 10.49 14.65 3.66
CA SER A 33 10.55 16.08 4.02
C SER A 33 11.03 16.31 5.45
N ASP A 34 10.62 15.46 6.41
CA ASP A 34 11.16 15.49 7.77
C ASP A 34 12.65 15.15 7.80
N ALA A 35 13.05 14.05 7.14
CA ALA A 35 14.43 13.57 7.16
C ALA A 35 15.40 14.48 6.37
N ALA A 36 15.00 14.95 5.19
CA ALA A 36 15.87 15.69 4.27
C ALA A 36 15.83 17.21 4.50
N TYR A 37 14.68 17.75 4.89
CA TYR A 37 14.44 19.19 4.98
C TYR A 37 14.05 19.66 6.39
N GLY A 38 13.92 18.75 7.35
CA GLY A 38 13.53 19.08 8.73
C GLY A 38 12.09 19.60 8.86
N SER A 39 11.26 19.39 7.84
CA SER A 39 9.88 19.92 7.81
C SER A 39 8.88 18.85 8.26
N ARG A 40 8.20 19.15 9.37
CA ARG A 40 7.13 18.29 9.93
C ARG A 40 5.73 18.64 9.43
N ALA A 41 5.58 19.67 8.60
CA ALA A 41 4.27 20.11 8.12
C ALA A 41 3.48 18.97 7.45
N TYR A 42 4.17 18.21 6.60
CA TYR A 42 3.62 17.04 5.89
C TYR A 42 3.25 15.89 6.84
N LEU A 43 4.04 15.65 7.89
CA LEU A 43 3.74 14.65 8.91
C LEU A 43 2.48 15.02 9.69
N HIS A 44 2.35 16.28 10.13
CA HIS A 44 1.18 16.73 10.88
C HIS A 44 -0.09 16.66 10.03
N GLU A 45 -0.03 17.10 8.78
CA GLU A 45 -1.18 17.00 7.87
C GLU A 45 -1.57 15.55 7.58
N LEU A 46 -0.58 14.65 7.42
CA LEU A 46 -0.81 13.22 7.29
C LEU A 46 -1.45 12.63 8.56
N ALA A 47 -0.98 13.01 9.74
CA ALA A 47 -1.58 12.58 11.01
C ALA A 47 -3.05 13.04 11.13
N ASP A 48 -3.35 14.28 10.76
CA ASP A 48 -4.72 14.81 10.74
C ASP A 48 -5.63 14.02 9.80
N GLU A 49 -5.11 13.61 8.64
CA GLU A 49 -5.85 12.77 7.70
C GLU A 49 -6.13 11.37 8.25
N LEU A 50 -5.15 10.77 8.94
CA LEU A 50 -5.31 9.47 9.60
C LEU A 50 -6.31 9.52 10.76
N LYS A 51 -6.35 10.63 11.52
CA LYS A 51 -7.38 10.88 12.53
C LYS A 51 -8.78 10.97 11.90
N LYS A 52 -8.93 11.78 10.84
CA LYS A 52 -10.21 11.96 10.13
C LYS A 52 -10.74 10.69 9.46
N THR A 53 -9.88 9.69 9.27
CA THR A 53 -10.22 8.38 8.71
C THR A 53 -10.41 7.32 9.81
N GLY A 54 -10.23 7.69 11.08
CA GLY A 54 -10.39 6.80 12.23
C GLY A 54 -9.27 5.76 12.37
N VAL A 55 -8.14 5.97 11.69
CA VAL A 55 -7.01 5.03 11.67
C VAL A 55 -6.18 5.16 12.94
N ILE A 56 -6.08 6.37 13.48
CA ILE A 56 -5.49 6.68 14.78
C ILE A 56 -6.48 7.51 15.60
N ALA A 57 -6.34 7.52 16.92
CA ALA A 57 -7.26 8.24 17.79
C ALA A 57 -7.20 9.75 17.56
N GLU A 58 -8.36 10.42 17.60
CA GLU A 58 -8.46 11.87 17.34
C GLU A 58 -7.61 12.71 18.31
N ASP A 59 -7.47 12.25 19.54
CA ASP A 59 -6.69 12.88 20.62
C ASP A 59 -5.20 12.51 20.64
N SER A 60 -4.74 11.63 19.74
CA SER A 60 -3.32 11.31 19.61
C SER A 60 -2.49 12.54 19.24
N THR A 61 -1.36 12.76 19.92
CA THR A 61 -0.44 13.85 19.59
C THR A 61 0.73 13.30 18.78
N ILE A 62 0.93 13.81 17.57
CA ILE A 62 1.95 13.31 16.64
C ILE A 62 2.94 14.43 16.32
N ASP A 63 4.10 14.44 16.98
CA ASP A 63 5.16 15.43 16.76
C ASP A 63 6.32 14.86 15.91
N LYS A 64 6.50 13.55 15.92
CA LYS A 64 7.51 12.83 15.12
C LYS A 64 6.96 11.50 14.62
N PHE A 65 7.67 10.91 13.65
CA PHE A 65 7.30 9.61 13.08
C PHE A 65 7.20 8.48 14.12
N ASP A 66 7.99 8.53 15.20
CA ASP A 66 7.88 7.53 16.27
C ASP A 66 6.50 7.60 16.94
N ASP A 67 5.97 8.79 17.19
CA ASP A 67 4.64 8.96 17.80
C ASP A 67 3.55 8.44 16.87
N LEU A 68 3.70 8.64 15.55
CA LEU A 68 2.79 8.09 14.55
C LEU A 68 2.81 6.56 14.56
N LEU A 69 4.00 5.95 14.60
CA LEU A 69 4.17 4.51 14.64
C LEU A 69 3.59 3.90 15.92
N ASP A 70 3.73 4.60 17.05
CA ASP A 70 3.19 4.15 18.33
C ASP A 70 1.66 4.27 18.35
N ALA A 71 1.09 5.37 17.84
CA ALA A 71 -0.36 5.52 17.69
C ALA A 71 -0.97 4.45 16.76
N LEU A 72 -0.27 4.07 15.70
CA LEU A 72 -0.70 2.98 14.80
C LEU A 72 -0.55 1.59 15.45
N ALA A 73 0.44 1.41 16.33
CA ALA A 73 0.65 0.17 17.08
C ALA A 73 -0.41 -0.04 18.17
N ASP A 74 -0.87 1.03 18.81
CA ASP A 74 -1.94 0.95 19.82
C ASP A 74 -3.27 0.44 19.23
N VAL A 75 -3.55 0.83 17.98
CA VAL A 75 -4.73 0.38 17.24
C VAL A 75 -4.62 -1.10 16.88
N SER A 76 -3.44 -1.57 16.46
CA SER A 76 -3.22 -2.99 16.13
C SER A 76 -3.16 -3.91 17.38
N GLY A 77 -2.75 -3.38 18.53
CA GLY A 77 -2.73 -4.09 19.81
C GLY A 77 -4.11 -4.35 20.42
N THR A 78 -5.13 -3.58 20.05
CA THR A 78 -6.50 -3.75 20.53
C THR A 78 -7.22 -4.82 19.69
N ALA A 79 -6.89 -6.10 19.93
CA ALA A 79 -7.38 -7.25 19.17
C ALA A 79 -8.91 -7.41 19.10
N ALA A 80 -9.67 -6.73 19.96
CA ALA A 80 -11.14 -6.76 19.96
C ALA A 80 -11.79 -5.87 18.88
N THR A 81 -11.11 -4.81 18.43
CA THR A 81 -11.52 -3.94 17.31
C THR A 81 -10.84 -4.29 15.99
N ALA A 82 -9.84 -5.16 16.01
CA ALA A 82 -9.04 -5.58 14.85
C ALA A 82 -9.82 -6.31 13.74
N PHE A 83 -11.09 -6.68 13.96
CA PHE A 83 -11.93 -7.29 12.93
C PHE A 83 -12.33 -6.31 11.82
N ASP A 84 -12.45 -5.02 12.14
CA ASP A 84 -12.97 -4.01 11.22
C ASP A 84 -11.86 -3.17 10.56
N THR A 85 -10.62 -3.24 11.05
CA THR A 85 -9.49 -2.48 10.53
C THR A 85 -8.59 -3.37 9.66
N PRO A 86 -8.24 -2.96 8.43
CA PRO A 86 -7.34 -3.72 7.57
C PRO A 86 -5.95 -3.86 8.23
N PRO A 87 -5.21 -4.95 7.92
CA PRO A 87 -3.91 -5.18 8.55
C PRO A 87 -2.92 -4.06 8.19
N LEU A 88 -2.45 -3.34 9.20
CA LEU A 88 -1.36 -2.38 9.11
C LEU A 88 -0.07 -3.05 9.61
N SER A 89 1.00 -3.07 8.80
CA SER A 89 2.29 -3.59 9.26
C SER A 89 3.13 -2.46 9.85
N VAL A 90 3.13 -2.38 11.17
CA VAL A 90 3.98 -1.45 11.93
C VAL A 90 5.45 -1.74 11.67
N GLU A 91 5.82 -3.01 11.50
CA GLU A 91 7.17 -3.45 11.18
C GLU A 91 7.61 -2.94 9.81
N ALA A 92 6.77 -3.08 8.78
CA ALA A 92 7.07 -2.55 7.45
C ALA A 92 7.21 -1.02 7.48
N MET A 93 6.37 -0.31 8.25
CA MET A 93 6.49 1.14 8.41
C MET A 93 7.78 1.54 9.12
N ARG A 94 8.16 0.87 10.21
CA ARG A 94 9.44 1.09 10.91
C ARG A 94 10.62 0.88 9.97
N GLU A 95 10.55 -0.15 9.13
CA GLU A 95 11.57 -0.43 8.13
C GLU A 95 11.64 0.66 7.04
N THR A 96 10.50 1.15 6.52
CA THR A 96 10.48 2.27 5.56
C THR A 96 11.04 3.55 6.17
N VAL A 97 10.74 3.85 7.44
CA VAL A 97 11.32 4.99 8.19
C VAL A 97 12.84 4.87 8.27
N ARG A 98 13.34 3.69 8.66
CA ARG A 98 14.77 3.40 8.75
C ARG A 98 15.47 3.57 7.39
N GLN A 99 14.95 2.90 6.36
CA GLN A 99 15.51 2.95 5.01
C GLN A 99 15.56 4.37 4.44
N THR A 100 14.52 5.17 4.67
CA THR A 100 14.50 6.57 4.20
C THR A 100 15.54 7.41 4.90
N ARG A 101 15.65 7.30 6.23
CA ARG A 101 16.67 8.04 6.99
C ARG A 101 18.08 7.66 6.57
N GLU A 102 18.32 6.38 6.31
CA GLU A 102 19.61 5.90 5.78
C GLU A 102 19.90 6.44 4.39
N ALA A 103 18.92 6.40 3.47
CA ALA A 103 19.08 6.91 2.12
C ALA A 103 19.37 8.42 2.11
N VAL A 104 18.64 9.20 2.93
CA VAL A 104 18.84 10.64 3.09
C VAL A 104 20.19 10.96 3.74
N GLY A 105 20.67 10.14 4.66
CA GLY A 105 21.99 10.33 5.30
C GLY A 105 23.18 9.94 4.41
N ALA A 106 22.97 9.09 3.41
CA ALA A 106 24.04 8.53 2.57
C ALA A 106 24.43 9.40 1.36
N VAL A 107 23.52 10.25 0.87
CA VAL A 107 23.72 11.09 -0.32
C VAL A 107 23.12 12.47 -0.10
N ASP A 108 23.45 13.44 -0.96
CA ASP A 108 22.77 14.74 -0.95
C ASP A 108 21.26 14.53 -1.18
N PRO A 109 20.38 14.87 -0.22
CA PRO A 109 18.96 14.62 -0.34
C PRO A 109 18.32 15.33 -1.55
N THR A 110 18.85 16.49 -1.94
CA THR A 110 18.37 17.23 -3.12
C THR A 110 18.63 16.49 -4.43
N SER A 111 19.61 15.58 -4.45
CA SER A 111 19.91 14.73 -5.60
C SER A 111 18.98 13.52 -5.71
N VAL A 112 18.29 13.15 -4.63
CA VAL A 112 17.33 12.04 -4.58
C VAL A 112 15.94 12.54 -4.96
N LEU A 113 15.44 13.54 -4.24
CA LEU A 113 14.13 14.12 -4.47
C LEU A 113 14.17 15.61 -4.12
N PRO A 114 14.27 16.51 -5.10
CA PRO A 114 14.33 17.95 -4.85
C PRO A 114 13.09 18.46 -4.10
N LYS A 115 13.26 19.48 -3.25
CA LYS A 115 12.14 20.08 -2.50
C LYS A 115 10.99 20.53 -3.39
N ALA A 116 11.28 21.10 -4.56
CA ALA A 116 10.25 21.50 -5.51
C ALA A 116 9.41 20.32 -6.01
N GLU A 117 10.00 19.13 -6.12
CA GLU A 117 9.30 17.92 -6.52
C GLU A 117 8.41 17.38 -5.38
N VAL A 118 8.89 17.44 -4.14
CA VAL A 118 8.08 17.12 -2.95
C VAL A 118 6.84 18.00 -2.91
N ASP A 119 7.04 19.32 -3.01
CA ASP A 119 5.97 20.31 -2.95
C ASP A 119 4.99 20.15 -4.14
N ARG A 120 5.51 19.82 -5.33
CA ARG A 120 4.69 19.54 -6.54
C ARG A 120 3.80 18.33 -6.35
N LEU A 121 4.35 17.17 -5.96
CA LEU A 121 3.59 15.94 -5.80
C LEU A 121 2.54 16.06 -4.70
N TRP A 122 2.89 16.71 -3.58
CA TRP A 122 1.93 16.98 -2.52
C TRP A 122 0.76 17.82 -3.03
N LYS A 123 1.07 18.91 -3.74
CA LYS A 123 0.04 19.78 -4.31
C LYS A 123 -0.84 19.04 -5.33
N GLU A 124 -0.26 18.26 -6.24
CA GLU A 124 -1.02 17.49 -7.24
C GLU A 124 -2.00 16.51 -6.58
N ILE A 125 -1.58 15.82 -5.50
CA ILE A 125 -2.47 14.93 -4.73
C ILE A 125 -3.67 15.72 -4.17
N HIS A 126 -3.44 16.90 -3.61
CA HIS A 126 -4.49 17.72 -3.00
C HIS A 126 -5.42 18.36 -4.05
N ASP A 127 -4.85 18.82 -5.16
CA ASP A 127 -5.61 19.39 -6.27
C ASP A 127 -6.53 18.32 -6.88
N LEU A 128 -6.02 17.09 -7.09
CA LEU A 128 -6.83 15.96 -7.57
C LEU A 128 -7.88 15.51 -6.56
N ALA A 129 -7.53 15.47 -5.27
CA ALA A 129 -8.49 15.14 -4.20
C ALA A 129 -9.68 16.12 -4.23
N THR A 130 -9.37 17.41 -4.36
CA THR A 130 -10.38 18.47 -4.48
C THR A 130 -11.21 18.32 -5.75
N SER A 131 -10.61 18.09 -6.91
CA SER A 131 -11.34 17.98 -8.18
C SER A 131 -12.22 16.73 -8.26
N GLU A 132 -11.79 15.62 -7.66
CA GLU A 132 -12.50 14.34 -7.68
C GLU A 132 -13.49 14.20 -6.51
N GLY A 133 -13.49 15.15 -5.56
CA GLY A 133 -14.38 15.13 -4.40
C GLY A 133 -14.07 13.99 -3.42
N VAL A 134 -12.79 13.64 -3.28
CA VAL A 134 -12.30 12.60 -2.37
C VAL A 134 -11.22 13.16 -1.46
N LYS A 135 -10.81 12.40 -0.44
CA LYS A 135 -9.72 12.84 0.46
C LYS A 135 -8.33 12.59 -0.17
N PRO A 136 -7.29 13.37 0.19
CA PRO A 136 -5.91 13.15 -0.28
C PRO A 136 -5.43 11.71 -0.07
N PHE A 137 -5.82 11.08 1.05
CA PHE A 137 -5.50 9.68 1.33
C PHE A 137 -6.02 8.73 0.25
N ALA A 138 -7.22 8.96 -0.28
CA ALA A 138 -7.81 8.11 -1.32
C ALA A 138 -7.02 8.22 -2.63
N ILE A 139 -6.61 9.43 -3.03
CA ILE A 139 -5.73 9.65 -4.19
C ILE A 139 -4.39 8.93 -3.98
N SER A 140 -3.77 9.11 -2.81
CA SER A 140 -2.49 8.45 -2.48
C SER A 140 -2.58 6.93 -2.54
N SER A 141 -3.70 6.37 -2.05
CA SER A 141 -4.00 4.94 -2.10
C SER A 141 -4.16 4.43 -3.54
N ALA A 142 -4.90 5.16 -4.38
CA ALA A 142 -5.05 4.86 -5.80
C ALA A 142 -3.71 4.88 -6.54
N VAL A 143 -2.87 5.89 -6.26
CA VAL A 143 -1.51 6.00 -6.82
C VAL A 143 -0.65 4.80 -6.43
N THR A 144 -0.75 4.37 -5.18
CA THR A 144 -0.02 3.19 -4.66
C THR A 144 -0.44 1.92 -5.40
N LEU A 145 -1.74 1.67 -5.49
CA LEU A 145 -2.27 0.51 -6.21
C LEU A 145 -1.90 0.51 -7.69
N TYR A 146 -1.95 1.69 -8.33
CA TYR A 146 -1.56 1.85 -9.73
C TYR A 146 -0.09 1.51 -9.93
N SER A 147 0.77 1.99 -9.03
CA SER A 147 2.21 1.74 -9.07
C SER A 147 2.50 0.24 -8.89
N LEU A 148 1.82 -0.43 -7.96
CA LEU A 148 1.95 -1.88 -7.73
C LEU A 148 1.46 -2.72 -8.93
N ASP A 149 0.35 -2.33 -9.56
CA ASP A 149 -0.14 -2.97 -10.79
C ASP A 149 0.91 -2.92 -11.91
N LYS A 150 1.50 -1.74 -12.15
CA LYS A 150 2.51 -1.56 -13.22
C LYS A 150 3.85 -2.23 -12.92
N LEU A 151 4.18 -2.47 -11.66
CA LEU A 151 5.35 -3.26 -11.27
C LEU A 151 5.16 -4.78 -11.50
N GLY A 152 3.96 -5.23 -11.91
CA GLY A 152 3.74 -6.60 -12.36
C GLY A 152 3.76 -7.65 -11.23
N MET A 153 3.58 -7.24 -9.97
CA MET A 153 3.59 -8.16 -8.83
C MET A 153 2.43 -9.17 -8.82
N VAL A 154 1.40 -8.96 -9.65
CA VAL A 154 0.22 -9.84 -9.73
C VAL A 154 -0.07 -10.13 -11.20
N GLY A 155 0.54 -11.18 -11.77
CA GLY A 155 0.14 -11.54 -13.14
C GLY A 155 0.74 -12.76 -13.82
N ARG A 156 1.94 -13.22 -13.46
CA ARG A 156 2.53 -14.40 -14.14
C ARG A 156 3.23 -15.28 -13.11
N GLY A 157 2.77 -16.54 -13.02
CA GLY A 157 3.17 -17.56 -12.05
C GLY A 157 4.63 -18.03 -12.10
N THR A 158 5.56 -17.09 -12.10
CA THR A 158 6.98 -17.29 -11.85
C THR A 158 7.32 -16.53 -10.59
N LEU A 159 7.29 -17.24 -9.46
CA LEU A 159 8.03 -16.90 -8.24
C LEU A 159 9.54 -17.00 -8.54
N SER A 160 10.04 -16.30 -9.56
CA SER A 160 11.47 -16.06 -9.70
C SER A 160 11.82 -15.00 -8.68
N SER A 161 12.06 -15.46 -7.44
CA SER A 161 13.22 -15.22 -6.56
C SER A 161 14.12 -14.00 -6.77
N VAL A 162 13.66 -12.92 -7.40
CA VAL A 162 14.32 -11.63 -7.37
C VAL A 162 13.72 -10.93 -6.18
N LYS A 163 14.44 -11.01 -5.06
CA LYS A 163 14.26 -10.23 -3.83
C LYS A 163 13.38 -8.99 -4.05
N VAL A 164 12.12 -9.05 -3.64
CA VAL A 164 11.29 -7.86 -3.39
C VAL A 164 11.72 -7.29 -2.04
N ALA A 165 13.00 -6.97 -1.93
CA ALA A 165 13.60 -6.36 -0.77
C ALA A 165 14.46 -5.20 -1.30
N GLY A 166 13.90 -3.98 -1.28
CA GLY A 166 14.68 -2.75 -1.41
C GLY A 166 14.31 -1.78 -2.55
N SER A 167 13.13 -1.87 -3.20
CA SER A 167 12.83 -1.00 -4.35
C SER A 167 12.14 0.34 -4.03
N LEU A 168 11.86 0.66 -2.76
CA LEU A 168 11.23 1.93 -2.41
C LEU A 168 12.10 3.15 -2.75
N PHE A 169 13.43 2.98 -2.80
CA PHE A 169 14.39 4.01 -3.19
C PHE A 169 14.99 3.80 -4.58
N ASP A 170 14.38 2.95 -5.40
CA ASP A 170 14.70 2.99 -6.82
C ASP A 170 14.12 4.28 -7.40
N ARG A 171 14.91 5.04 -8.18
CA ARG A 171 14.52 6.35 -8.75
C ARG A 171 13.19 6.32 -9.50
N HIS A 172 12.70 5.12 -9.82
CA HIS A 172 11.46 4.85 -10.49
C HIS A 172 10.20 5.02 -9.63
N VAL A 173 10.25 5.00 -8.29
CA VAL A 173 9.01 5.11 -7.48
C VAL A 173 8.28 6.43 -7.71
N ILE A 174 9.03 7.52 -7.82
CA ILE A 174 8.49 8.86 -8.06
C ILE A 174 7.90 8.96 -9.46
N ASP A 175 8.58 8.39 -10.46
CA ASP A 175 8.06 8.31 -11.83
C ASP A 175 6.76 7.50 -11.91
N HIS A 176 6.65 6.41 -11.15
CA HIS A 176 5.39 5.65 -11.02
C HIS A 176 4.28 6.49 -10.39
N TYR A 177 4.58 7.28 -9.35
CA TYR A 177 3.61 8.18 -8.74
C TYR A 177 3.15 9.27 -9.70
N SER A 178 4.07 9.94 -10.40
CA SER A 178 3.73 10.95 -11.40
C SER A 178 2.87 10.37 -12.53
N LYS A 179 3.19 9.17 -13.02
CA LYS A 179 2.38 8.47 -14.03
C LYS A 179 0.99 8.13 -13.52
N ALA A 180 0.87 7.72 -12.26
CA ALA A 180 -0.42 7.42 -11.65
C ALA A 180 -1.27 8.68 -11.47
N LEU A 181 -0.68 9.79 -10.99
CA LEU A 181 -1.36 11.08 -10.86
C LEU A 181 -1.84 11.58 -12.22
N ALA A 182 -1.00 11.49 -13.26
CA ALA A 182 -1.38 11.82 -14.63
C ALA A 182 -2.53 10.94 -15.16
N ALA A 183 -2.53 9.64 -14.84
CA ALA A 183 -3.61 8.73 -15.22
C ALA A 183 -4.94 9.12 -14.53
N ILE A 184 -4.90 9.42 -13.22
CA ILE A 184 -6.07 9.89 -12.46
C ILE A 184 -6.57 11.22 -13.04
N GLN A 185 -5.68 12.15 -13.33
CA GLN A 185 -6.04 13.43 -13.94
C GLN A 185 -6.71 13.26 -15.31
N ALA A 186 -6.20 12.34 -16.13
CA ALA A 186 -6.69 12.15 -17.50
C ALA A 186 -8.00 11.35 -17.58
N LYS A 187 -8.15 10.33 -16.74
CA LYS A 187 -9.28 9.36 -16.80
C LYS A 187 -10.32 9.57 -15.70
N GLY A 188 -9.97 10.30 -14.65
CA GLY A 188 -10.73 10.40 -13.41
C GLY A 188 -10.37 9.31 -12.40
N PHE A 189 -10.64 9.57 -11.13
CA PHE A 189 -10.28 8.71 -10.00
C PHE A 189 -10.91 7.32 -10.11
N TYR A 190 -12.23 7.25 -10.26
CA TYR A 190 -12.97 5.99 -10.24
C TYR A 190 -12.71 5.12 -11.49
N ALA A 191 -12.51 5.74 -12.65
CA ALA A 191 -12.18 5.00 -13.87
C ALA A 191 -10.80 4.35 -13.77
N THR A 192 -9.81 5.11 -13.28
CA THR A 192 -8.46 4.60 -13.03
C THR A 192 -8.48 3.46 -12.02
N LEU A 193 -9.22 3.63 -10.92
CA LEU A 193 -9.34 2.60 -9.90
C LEU A 193 -10.04 1.32 -10.37
N ALA A 194 -11.10 1.43 -11.17
CA ALA A 194 -11.75 0.25 -11.71
C ALA A 194 -10.78 -0.59 -12.56
N GLU A 195 -9.95 0.06 -13.38
CA GLU A 195 -8.92 -0.60 -14.19
C GLU A 195 -7.84 -1.24 -13.29
N THR A 196 -7.30 -0.49 -12.34
CA THR A 196 -6.19 -0.92 -11.46
C THR A 196 -6.58 -1.94 -10.39
N SER A 197 -7.83 -1.90 -9.89
CA SER A 197 -8.27 -2.75 -8.77
C SER A 197 -8.73 -4.13 -9.23
N THR A 198 -9.04 -4.29 -10.53
CA THR A 198 -9.51 -5.54 -11.13
C THR A 198 -8.69 -6.77 -10.71
N PRO A 199 -7.34 -6.80 -10.86
CA PRO A 199 -6.55 -7.99 -10.50
C PRO A 199 -6.62 -8.34 -9.00
N TYR A 200 -6.75 -7.35 -8.12
CA TYR A 200 -6.83 -7.56 -6.68
C TYR A 200 -8.21 -8.05 -6.26
N ILE A 201 -9.28 -7.46 -6.82
CA ILE A 201 -10.66 -7.89 -6.58
C ILE A 201 -10.84 -9.33 -7.09
N GLU A 202 -10.33 -9.64 -8.29
CA GLU A 202 -10.36 -11.00 -8.83
C GLU A 202 -9.58 -11.98 -7.95
N ALA A 203 -8.41 -11.59 -7.43
CA ALA A 203 -7.63 -12.44 -6.53
C ALA A 203 -8.39 -12.74 -5.22
N VAL A 204 -9.00 -11.73 -4.60
CA VAL A 204 -9.86 -11.90 -3.42
C VAL A 204 -11.02 -12.84 -3.77
N TRP A 205 -11.75 -12.57 -4.86
CA TRP A 205 -12.89 -13.40 -5.26
C TRP A 205 -12.50 -14.85 -5.54
N ARG A 206 -11.35 -15.07 -6.16
CA ARG A 206 -10.81 -16.42 -6.42
C ARG A 206 -10.40 -17.16 -5.14
N ASN A 207 -9.93 -16.45 -4.12
CA ASN A 207 -9.49 -17.04 -2.85
C ASN A 207 -10.66 -17.24 -1.85
N PHE A 208 -11.75 -16.49 -2.00
CA PHE A 208 -12.96 -16.61 -1.17
C PHE A 208 -14.13 -17.32 -1.88
N SER A 209 -13.95 -17.73 -3.14
CA SER A 209 -14.89 -18.61 -3.85
C SER A 209 -14.98 -19.97 -3.14
N SER A 210 -16.17 -20.32 -2.68
CA SER A 210 -16.50 -21.62 -2.07
C SER A 210 -16.35 -22.81 -3.02
N GLU A 211 -16.02 -22.59 -4.29
CA GLU A 211 -15.86 -23.64 -5.29
C GLU A 211 -14.46 -24.26 -5.31
N LYS A 212 -13.49 -23.67 -4.59
CA LYS A 212 -12.14 -24.23 -4.45
C LYS A 212 -11.73 -24.33 -2.98
N PRO A 213 -11.20 -25.48 -2.53
CA PRO A 213 -10.71 -25.61 -1.16
C PRO A 213 -9.56 -24.63 -0.94
N THR A 214 -9.61 -23.90 0.17
CA THR A 214 -8.51 -22.98 0.54
C THR A 214 -7.23 -23.76 0.82
N LEU A 215 -6.05 -23.13 0.75
CA LEU A 215 -4.78 -23.80 1.07
C LEU A 215 -4.79 -24.42 2.48
N THR A 216 -5.42 -23.75 3.43
CA THR A 216 -5.64 -24.24 4.80
C THR A 216 -6.54 -25.47 4.80
N GLU A 217 -7.59 -25.47 4.00
CA GLU A 217 -8.54 -26.59 3.87
C GLU A 217 -7.92 -27.77 3.10
N GLU A 218 -7.08 -27.56 2.09
CA GLU A 218 -6.31 -28.62 1.42
C GLU A 218 -5.23 -29.23 2.33
N LEU A 219 -4.67 -28.45 3.25
CA LEU A 219 -3.70 -28.90 4.25
C LEU A 219 -4.39 -29.72 5.34
N LEU A 220 -5.48 -29.20 5.91
CA LEU A 220 -6.26 -29.88 6.95
C LEU A 220 -7.00 -31.12 6.42
N SER A 221 -7.43 -31.11 5.15
CA SER A 221 -8.05 -32.28 4.50
C SER A 221 -7.04 -33.34 4.03
N GLY A 222 -5.73 -33.10 4.21
CA GLY A 222 -4.68 -34.06 3.83
C GLY A 222 -4.46 -34.23 2.32
N LYS A 223 -5.19 -33.49 1.47
CA LYS A 223 -5.07 -33.57 0.01
C LYS A 223 -3.71 -33.06 -0.50
N LEU A 224 -3.07 -32.15 0.24
CA LEU A 224 -1.70 -31.67 -0.02
C LEU A 224 -0.64 -32.78 0.17
N LEU A 225 -0.82 -33.67 1.15
CA LEU A 225 0.05 -34.82 1.38
C LEU A 225 -0.19 -35.96 0.38
N GLY A 226 -1.44 -36.13 -0.09
CA GLY A 226 -1.78 -37.12 -1.12
C GLY A 226 -1.13 -36.85 -2.49
N LYS A 227 -1.07 -35.58 -2.91
CA LYS A 227 -0.46 -35.18 -4.20
C LYS A 227 1.07 -35.32 -4.21
N THR A 228 1.73 -35.07 -3.09
CA THR A 228 3.18 -35.22 -2.94
C THR A 228 3.61 -36.69 -2.87
N CYS A 229 2.85 -37.54 -2.16
CA CYS A 229 3.14 -38.97 -2.09
C CYS A 229 2.95 -39.70 -3.43
N GLY A 230 1.94 -39.31 -4.23
CA GLY A 230 1.72 -39.86 -5.58
C GLY A 230 2.83 -39.52 -6.59
N THR A 231 3.50 -38.38 -6.41
CA THR A 231 4.60 -37.93 -7.28
C THR A 231 5.91 -38.64 -6.93
N VAL A 232 6.18 -38.82 -5.63
CA VAL A 232 7.36 -39.55 -5.14
C VAL A 232 7.30 -41.04 -5.50
N ARG A 233 6.11 -41.66 -5.40
CA ARG A 233 5.93 -43.09 -5.71
C ARG A 233 6.03 -43.43 -7.21
N ARG A 234 5.76 -42.47 -8.09
CA ARG A 234 5.94 -42.60 -9.54
C ARG A 234 7.41 -42.46 -9.97
N TRP A 235 8.23 -41.80 -9.16
CA TRP A 235 9.68 -41.66 -9.41
C TRP A 235 10.47 -42.88 -8.90
N LEU A 236 10.01 -43.51 -7.81
CA LEU A 236 10.62 -44.72 -7.22
C LEU A 236 10.12 -46.05 -7.80
N GLY A 237 9.19 -46.03 -8.76
CA GLY A 237 8.53 -47.22 -9.32
C GLY A 237 8.91 -47.55 -10.76
N ARG A 238 10.08 -47.10 -11.25
CA ARG A 238 10.64 -47.51 -12.54
C ARG A 238 11.82 -48.46 -12.33
N GLU A 239 11.50 -49.75 -12.23
CA GLU A 239 12.22 -50.83 -12.92
C GLU A 239 11.19 -51.64 -13.71
#